data_AF-A0A382V4S5-F1
#
_entry.id   AF-A0A382V4S5-F1
#
_cell.length_a   1.000
_cell.length_b   1.000
_cell.length_c   1.000
_cell.angle_alpha   90.00
_cell.angle_beta   90.00
_cell.angle_gamma   90.00
#
_symmetry.space_group_name_H-M   'P 1'
#
loop_
_entity.id
_entity.type
_entity.pdbx_description
1 polymer ?
#
loop_
_entity_poly.entity_id
_entity_poly.type
_entity_poly.pdbx_seq_one_letter_code
_entity_poly.pdbx_strand_id
1 'polypeptide(L)'
;MHQFVIGRMSDWQLGGLDISFSKAAAFMFAAVTVATLFLVLTTSRRAMVPGRWQSVAELWYEFIADMIKETIGAEGRKYFPFVFSLFSFIVMCNLFGML
;
A
#
# COMPACT_ATOMS: atom_id res chain seq x y z
N MET A 1 8.80 6.29 -23.21
CA MET A 1 9.92 6.20 -22.24
C MET A 1 10.14 7.48 -21.41
N HIS A 2 9.74 8.68 -21.87
CA HIS A 2 9.97 9.94 -21.12
C HIS A 2 9.27 10.01 -19.73
N GLN A 3 8.12 9.33 -19.56
CA GLN A 3 7.37 9.30 -18.29
C GLN A 3 8.08 8.58 -17.14
N PHE A 4 9.04 7.69 -17.45
CA PHE A 4 9.80 6.94 -16.45
C PHE A 4 11.15 7.60 -16.11
N VAL A 5 11.41 8.79 -16.64
CA VAL A 5 12.59 9.57 -16.27
C VAL A 5 12.40 10.08 -14.85
N ILE A 6 13.22 9.55 -13.93
CA ILE A 6 13.23 9.96 -12.53
C ILE A 6 13.74 11.39 -12.46
N GLY A 7 12.81 12.34 -12.35
CA GLY A 7 13.16 13.72 -12.02
C GLY A 7 13.53 13.82 -10.55
N ARG A 8 14.68 14.40 -10.25
CA ARG A 8 15.01 14.85 -8.89
C ARG A 8 14.21 16.12 -8.61
N MET A 9 13.51 16.14 -7.48
CA MET A 9 12.75 17.32 -7.02
C MET A 9 13.57 18.14 -6.03
N SER A 10 14.43 17.48 -5.24
CA SER A 10 15.30 18.14 -4.29
C SER A 10 16.59 17.36 -4.12
N ASP A 11 17.73 18.05 -4.28
CA ASP A 11 19.05 17.44 -4.22
C ASP A 11 19.61 17.55 -2.80
N TRP A 12 19.56 16.45 -2.04
CA TRP A 12 20.09 16.37 -0.68
C TRP A 12 21.22 15.36 -0.64
N GLN A 13 22.37 15.78 -0.11
CA GLN A 13 23.54 14.91 0.05
C GLN A 13 23.96 14.92 1.52
N LEU A 14 24.04 13.73 2.12
CA LEU A 14 24.44 13.56 3.52
C LEU A 14 25.61 12.57 3.58
N GLY A 15 26.78 13.03 4.03
CA GLY A 15 27.96 12.16 4.20
C GLY A 15 28.45 11.47 2.91
N GLY A 16 28.17 12.05 1.73
CA GLY A 16 28.51 11.47 0.43
C GLY A 16 27.45 10.52 -0.15
N LEU A 17 26.34 10.26 0.56
CA LEU A 17 25.19 9.52 0.05
C LEU A 17 24.19 10.49 -0.59
N ASP A 18 23.71 10.14 -1.78
CA ASP A 18 22.65 10.86 -2.49
C ASP A 18 21.28 10.44 -1.93
N ILE A 19 20.69 11.31 -1.09
CA ILE A 19 19.37 11.14 -0.48
C ILE A 19 18.37 12.08 -1.18
N SER A 20 18.58 12.36 -2.45
CA SER A 20 17.72 13.26 -3.20
C SER A 20 16.28 12.77 -3.26
N PHE A 21 15.35 13.68 -3.00
CA PHE A 21 13.93 13.39 -3.09
C PHE A 21 13.53 13.39 -4.56
N SER A 22 13.16 12.21 -5.07
CA SER A 22 12.76 12.03 -6.46
C SER A 22 11.25 12.03 -6.64
N LYS A 23 10.78 12.26 -7.87
CA LYS A 23 9.37 12.06 -8.23
C LYS A 23 8.88 10.66 -7.83
N ALA A 24 9.71 9.64 -8.03
CA ALA A 24 9.38 8.26 -7.63
C ALA A 24 9.19 8.14 -6.12
N ALA A 25 10.08 8.73 -5.31
CA ALA A 25 9.93 8.77 -3.86
C ALA A 25 8.63 9.48 -3.46
N ALA A 26 8.28 10.61 -4.10
CA ALA A 26 7.04 11.33 -3.85
C ALA A 26 5.79 10.45 -4.07
N PHE A 27 5.73 9.72 -5.19
CA PHE A 27 4.63 8.79 -5.47
C PHE A 27 4.59 7.61 -4.50
N MET A 28 5.74 7.07 -4.09
CA MET A 28 5.80 6.03 -3.06
C MET A 28 5.25 6.52 -1.71
N PHE A 29 5.61 7.74 -1.28
CA PHE A 29 5.05 8.34 -0.08
C PHE A 29 3.55 8.58 -0.19
N ALA A 30 3.08 9.07 -1.34
CA ALA A 30 1.66 9.22 -1.59
C ALA A 30 0.93 7.86 -1.51
N ALA A 31 1.51 6.79 -2.06
CA ALA A 31 0.89 5.47 -2.09
C ALA A 31 0.72 4.92 -0.67
N VAL A 32 1.76 5.02 0.17
CA VAL A 32 1.69 4.63 1.59
C VAL A 32 0.66 5.47 2.34
N THR A 33 0.64 6.79 2.09
CA THR A 33 -0.29 7.71 2.77
C THR A 33 -1.75 7.36 2.44
N VAL A 34 -2.07 7.18 1.16
CA VAL A 34 -3.41 6.84 0.70
C VAL A 34 -3.82 5.44 1.16
N ALA A 35 -2.95 4.44 1.06
CA ALA A 35 -3.21 3.10 1.58
C ALA A 35 -3.55 3.14 3.08
N THR A 36 -2.72 3.83 3.86
CA THR A 36 -2.90 3.93 5.32
C THR A 36 -4.19 4.65 5.69
N LEU A 37 -4.45 5.81 5.07
CA LEU A 37 -5.67 6.57 5.31
C LEU A 37 -6.91 5.77 4.95
N PHE A 38 -6.92 5.12 3.78
CA PHE A 38 -8.02 4.27 3.36
C PHE A 38 -8.29 3.16 4.38
N LEU A 39 -7.26 2.41 4.77
CA LEU A 39 -7.39 1.31 5.72
C LEU A 39 -7.87 1.78 7.10
N VAL A 40 -7.28 2.84 7.64
CA VAL A 40 -7.67 3.38 8.95
C VAL A 40 -9.11 3.90 8.93
N LEU A 41 -9.49 4.68 7.91
CA LEU A 41 -10.83 5.25 7.82
C LEU A 41 -11.91 4.17 7.65
N THR A 42 -11.65 3.17 6.82
CA THR A 42 -12.61 2.07 6.56
C THR A 42 -12.75 1.08 7.70
N THR A 43 -11.70 0.86 8.50
CA THR A 43 -11.75 -0.05 9.65
C THR A 43 -12.13 0.63 10.97
N SER A 44 -12.10 1.97 11.04
CA SER A 44 -12.40 2.74 12.26
C SER A 44 -13.86 2.65 12.74
N ARG A 45 -14.82 2.46 11.82
CA ARG A 45 -16.25 2.30 12.16
C ARG A 45 -16.66 0.85 11.94
N ARG A 46 -16.72 0.08 13.04
CA ARG A 46 -17.27 -1.28 13.03
C ARG A 46 -18.79 -1.22 13.20
N ALA A 47 -19.51 -0.95 12.11
CA ALA A 47 -20.96 -1.06 12.11
C ALA A 47 -21.37 -2.54 12.02
N MET A 48 -22.45 -2.92 12.71
CA MET A 48 -23.00 -4.29 12.63
C MET A 48 -23.51 -4.61 11.22
N VAL A 49 -24.07 -3.61 10.52
CA VAL A 49 -24.41 -3.69 9.10
C VAL A 49 -23.33 -2.92 8.32
N PRO A 50 -22.50 -3.59 7.51
CA PRO A 50 -21.39 -2.95 6.84
C PRO A 50 -21.87 -1.96 5.78
N GLY A 51 -21.33 -0.75 5.81
CA GLY A 51 -21.49 0.22 4.72
C GLY A 51 -20.59 -0.10 3.53
N ARG A 52 -20.81 0.54 2.38
CA ARG A 52 -20.07 0.27 1.12
C ARG A 52 -18.55 0.22 1.30
N TRP A 53 -17.98 1.19 2.02
CA TRP A 53 -16.53 1.29 2.24
C TRP A 53 -16.00 0.25 3.22
N GLN A 54 -16.80 -0.12 4.22
CA GLN A 54 -16.46 -1.21 5.14
C GLN A 54 -16.45 -2.54 4.38
N SER A 55 -17.44 -2.80 3.51
CA SER A 55 -17.48 -4.01 2.68
C SER A 55 -16.28 -4.15 1.76
N VAL A 56 -15.79 -3.05 1.16
CA VAL A 56 -14.57 -3.09 0.34
C VAL A 56 -13.35 -3.47 1.18
N ALA A 57 -13.22 -2.92 2.39
CA ALA A 57 -12.12 -3.26 3.29
C ALA A 57 -12.21 -4.70 3.82
N GLU A 58 -13.41 -5.20 4.10
CA GLU A 58 -13.67 -6.60 4.50
C GLU A 58 -13.30 -7.56 3.36
N LEU A 59 -13.75 -7.31 2.13
CA LEU A 59 -13.37 -8.09 0.95
C LEU A 59 -11.85 -8.08 0.72
N TRP A 60 -11.19 -6.93 0.92
CA TRP A 60 -9.75 -6.81 0.79
C TRP A 60 -9.01 -7.66 1.83
N TYR A 61 -9.49 -7.65 3.08
CA TYR A 61 -8.94 -8.46 4.16
C TYR A 61 -9.14 -9.96 3.88
N GLU A 62 -10.36 -10.37 3.54
CA GLU A 62 -10.71 -11.77 3.26
C GLU A 62 -9.89 -12.32 2.09
N PHE A 63 -9.77 -11.57 0.99
CA PHE A 63 -8.97 -11.95 -0.16
C PHE A 63 -7.52 -12.29 0.22
N ILE A 64 -6.89 -11.44 1.05
CA ILE A 64 -5.50 -11.66 1.48
C ILE A 64 -5.41 -12.81 2.49
N ALA A 65 -6.38 -12.93 3.39
CA ALA A 65 -6.43 -14.00 4.38
C ALA A 65 -6.58 -15.38 3.71
N ASP A 66 -7.47 -15.48 2.73
CA ASP A 66 -7.71 -16.70 1.97
C ASP A 66 -6.51 -17.05 1.10
N MET A 67 -5.91 -16.08 0.40
CA MET A 67 -4.67 -16.29 -0.36
C MET A 67 -3.56 -16.89 0.51
N ILE A 68 -3.34 -16.32 1.71
CA ILE A 68 -2.32 -16.82 2.64
C ILE A 68 -2.66 -18.23 3.13
N LYS A 69 -3.93 -18.48 3.45
CA LYS A 69 -4.40 -19.78 3.92
C LYS A 69 -4.27 -20.84 2.83
N GLU A 70 -4.57 -20.54 1.58
CA GLU A 70 -4.43 -21.45 0.45
C GLU A 70 -2.96 -21.73 0.11
N THR A 71 -2.08 -20.73 0.26
CA THR A 71 -0.66 -20.86 -0.12
C THR A 71 0.20 -21.47 0.98
N ILE A 72 0.01 -21.07 2.24
CA ILE A 72 0.86 -21.43 3.39
C ILE A 72 0.13 -22.34 4.39
N GLY A 73 -1.21 -22.36 4.36
CA GLY A 73 -2.02 -23.03 5.37
C GLY A 73 -2.28 -22.14 6.59
N ALA A 74 -2.88 -22.72 7.64
CA ALA A 74 -3.31 -21.99 8.83
C ALA A 74 -2.15 -21.32 9.61
N GLU A 75 -0.94 -21.88 9.50
CA GLU A 75 0.32 -21.34 10.04
C GLU A 75 0.71 -19.98 9.41
N GLY A 76 0.18 -19.68 8.22
CA GLY A 76 0.48 -18.46 7.46
C GLY A 76 -0.02 -17.18 8.10
N ARG A 77 -0.92 -17.27 9.10
CA ARG A 77 -1.56 -16.09 9.73
C ARG A 77 -0.55 -15.11 10.34
N LYS A 78 0.63 -15.60 10.78
CA LYS A 78 1.72 -14.75 11.31
C LYS A 78 2.32 -13.81 10.26
N TYR A 79 2.23 -14.17 8.98
CA TYR A 79 2.72 -13.35 7.86
C TYR A 79 1.65 -12.40 7.32
N PHE A 80 0.41 -12.48 7.83
CA PHE A 80 -0.69 -11.65 7.36
C PHE A 80 -0.36 -10.15 7.33
N PRO A 81 0.19 -9.53 8.40
CA PRO A 81 0.49 -8.10 8.37
C PRO A 81 1.50 -7.71 7.28
N PHE A 82 2.48 -8.58 7.02
CA PHE A 82 3.51 -8.35 6.01
C PHE A 82 2.93 -8.45 4.60
N VAL A 83 2.22 -9.54 4.29
CA VAL A 83 1.60 -9.74 2.96
C VAL A 83 0.55 -8.66 2.70
N PHE A 84 -0.25 -8.32 3.72
CA PHE A 84 -1.30 -7.32 3.62
C PHE A 84 -0.75 -5.93 3.28
N SER A 85 0.30 -5.50 3.98
CA SER A 85 0.94 -4.20 3.73
C SER A 85 1.61 -4.15 2.36
N LEU A 86 2.34 -5.21 2.00
CA LEU A 86 3.05 -5.29 0.72
C LEU A 86 2.08 -5.30 -0.46
N PHE A 87 1.02 -6.11 -0.38
CA PHE A 87 -0.04 -6.12 -1.39
C PHE A 87 -0.70 -4.75 -1.55
N SER A 88 -1.12 -4.15 -0.45
CA SER A 88 -1.80 -2.85 -0.47
C SER A 88 -0.91 -1.75 -1.03
N PHE A 89 0.38 -1.75 -0.68
CA PHE A 89 1.35 -0.80 -1.20
C PHE A 89 1.57 -0.95 -2.71
N ILE A 90 1.78 -2.19 -3.18
CA ILE A 90 2.02 -2.45 -4.61
C ILE A 90 0.80 -2.07 -5.44
N VAL A 91 -0.41 -2.41 -4.99
CA VAL A 91 -1.63 -2.05 -5.72
C VAL A 91 -1.80 -0.54 -5.81
N MET A 92 -1.54 0.22 -4.74
CA MET A 92 -1.61 1.68 -4.80
C MET A 92 -0.55 2.28 -5.73
N CYS A 93 0.68 1.78 -5.70
CA CYS A 93 1.71 2.20 -6.65
C CYS A 93 1.29 1.95 -8.10
N ASN A 94 0.71 0.77 -8.38
CA ASN A 94 0.25 0.42 -9.72
C ASN A 94 -0.92 1.30 -10.18
N LEU A 95 -1.87 1.59 -9.28
CA LEU A 95 -2.97 2.51 -9.58
C LEU A 95 -2.47 3.92 -9.89
N PHE A 96 -1.48 4.43 -9.15
CA PHE A 96 -0.86 5.71 -9.45
C PHE A 96 -0.04 5.70 -10.74
N GLY A 97 0.57 4.58 -11.10
CA GLY A 97 1.28 4.44 -12.37
C GLY A 97 0.37 4.41 -13.60
N MET A 98 -0.94 4.20 -13.41
CA MET A 98 -1.94 4.31 -14.48
C MET A 98 -2.46 5.74 -14.69
N LEU A 99 -2.24 6.64 -13.73
CA LEU A 99 -2.62 8.05 -13.79
C LEU A 99 -1.51 8.88 -14.44
#